data_AF-A0A9X6JP25-F1
#
_entry.id   AF-A0A9X6JP25-F1
#
_cell.length_a   1.000
_cell.length_b   1.000
_cell.length_c   1.000
_cell.angle_alpha   90.00
_cell.angle_beta   90.00
_cell.angle_gamma   90.00
#
_symmetry.space_group_name_H-M   'P 1'
#
loop_
_entity.id
_entity.type
_entity.pdbx_description
1 polymer ?
#
loop_
_entity_poly.entity_id
_entity_poly.type
_entity_poly.pdbx_seq_one_letter_code
_entity_poly.pdbx_strand_id
1 'polypeptide(L)'
;MDMDIEKLSETINKQNLYIEQILLKSIQLIQIMKSKSLSKNEVLIFEYHLVILSNYLLTEINLIKRKKNMYIHLMNILGESSTIINNKIDSLISHTLLSDLKKNNFSNTSYRSQFTENINQLELHLFDFNKKIHSSAPILNPWFNQDL
;
A
#
# COMPACT_ATOMS: atom_id res chain seq x y z
N MET A 1 2.43 9.59 25.97
CA MET A 1 1.40 9.35 24.93
C MET A 1 1.97 9.61 23.54
N ASP A 2 2.86 10.60 23.36
CA ASP A 2 3.58 10.88 22.10
C ASP A 2 4.40 9.71 21.53
N MET A 3 5.00 8.91 22.43
CA MET A 3 5.86 7.77 22.08
C MET A 3 5.14 6.64 21.30
N ASP A 4 3.80 6.58 21.33
CA ASP A 4 3.03 5.51 20.67
C ASP A 4 2.52 5.92 19.28
N ILE A 5 2.28 7.21 19.05
CA ILE A 5 1.81 7.73 17.74
C ILE A 5 2.97 7.85 16.75
N GLU A 6 4.15 8.24 17.22
CA GLU A 6 5.36 8.27 16.39
C GLU A 6 5.75 6.87 15.88
N LYS A 7 5.72 5.87 16.77
CA LYS A 7 5.91 4.45 16.40
C LYS A 7 4.88 3.97 15.38
N LEU A 8 3.65 4.48 15.42
CA LEU A 8 2.63 4.14 14.42
C LEU A 8 3.03 4.68 13.04
N SER A 9 3.49 5.93 12.94
CA SER A 9 4.00 6.48 11.66
C SER A 9 5.23 5.72 11.14
N GLU A 10 6.18 5.40 12.02
CA GLU A 10 7.36 4.59 11.65
C GLU A 10 6.96 3.20 11.16
N THR A 11 6.01 2.54 11.83
CA THR A 11 5.49 1.23 11.44
C THR A 11 4.86 1.29 10.06
N ILE A 12 4.03 2.31 9.80
CA ILE A 12 3.40 2.51 8.49
C ILE A 12 4.47 2.68 7.40
N ASN A 13 5.47 3.54 7.62
CA ASN A 13 6.53 3.80 6.66
C ASN A 13 7.39 2.55 6.41
N LYS A 14 7.72 1.79 7.46
CA LYS A 14 8.46 0.53 7.36
C LYS A 14 7.68 -0.51 6.55
N GLN A 15 6.37 -0.63 6.78
CA GLN A 15 5.53 -1.57 6.02
C GLN A 15 5.39 -1.15 4.55
N ASN A 16 5.24 0.14 4.26
CA ASN A 16 5.25 0.66 2.88
C ASN A 16 6.57 0.32 2.16
N LEU A 17 7.71 0.53 2.82
CA LEU A 17 9.02 0.18 2.28
C LEU A 17 9.14 -1.33 2.03
N TYR A 18 8.60 -2.16 2.92
CA TYR A 18 8.62 -3.61 2.75
C TYR A 18 7.79 -4.06 1.54
N ILE A 19 6.60 -3.46 1.33
CA ILE A 19 5.80 -3.71 0.13
C ILE A 19 6.57 -3.34 -1.13
N GLU A 20 7.20 -2.16 -1.18
CA GLU A 20 8.01 -1.73 -2.31
C GLU A 20 9.13 -2.73 -2.64
N GLN A 21 9.83 -3.23 -1.62
CA GLN A 21 10.87 -4.25 -1.78
C GLN A 21 10.31 -5.58 -2.31
N ILE A 22 9.13 -6.01 -1.89
CA ILE A 22 8.48 -7.21 -2.43
C ILE A 22 8.14 -7.00 -3.90
N LEU A 23 7.59 -5.84 -4.28
CA LEU A 23 7.26 -5.52 -5.67
C LEU A 23 8.51 -5.55 -6.57
N LEU A 24 9.61 -4.93 -6.13
CA LEU A 24 10.91 -4.98 -6.80
C LEU A 24 11.41 -6.41 -7.01
N LYS A 25 11.41 -7.23 -5.94
CA LYS A 25 11.85 -8.63 -6.01
C LYS A 25 10.93 -9.47 -6.89
N SER A 26 9.64 -9.15 -6.93
CA SER A 26 8.66 -9.83 -7.79
C SER A 26 8.98 -9.60 -9.26
N ILE A 27 9.30 -8.36 -9.66
CA ILE A 27 9.71 -8.04 -11.04
C ILE A 27 10.99 -8.80 -11.40
N GLN A 28 11.99 -8.79 -10.52
CA GLN A 28 13.25 -9.52 -10.73
C GLN A 28 12.99 -11.03 -10.88
N LEU A 29 12.16 -11.60 -10.02
CA LEU A 29 11.80 -13.01 -10.08
C LEU A 29 11.09 -13.35 -11.39
N ILE A 30 10.16 -12.51 -11.85
CA ILE A 30 9.46 -12.71 -13.13
C ILE A 30 10.46 -12.67 -14.30
N GLN A 31 11.42 -11.74 -14.30
CA GLN A 31 12.47 -11.67 -15.31
C GLN A 31 13.32 -12.95 -15.33
N ILE A 32 13.76 -13.43 -14.16
CA ILE A 32 14.54 -14.67 -14.04
C ILE A 32 13.74 -15.88 -14.51
N MET A 33 12.46 -15.96 -14.16
CA MET A 33 11.62 -17.10 -14.54
C MET A 33 11.32 -17.10 -16.04
N LYS A 34 11.20 -15.93 -16.68
CA LYS A 34 11.06 -15.79 -18.14
C LYS A 34 12.33 -16.19 -18.90
N SER A 35 13.51 -16.02 -18.32
CA SER A 35 14.77 -16.45 -18.95
C SER A 35 15.03 -17.95 -18.81
N LYS A 36 14.21 -18.68 -18.03
CA LYS A 36 14.32 -20.12 -17.86
C LYS A 36 13.40 -20.85 -18.85
N SER A 37 13.85 -21.99 -19.35
CA SER A 37 13.00 -22.92 -20.09
C SER A 37 12.19 -23.76 -19.11
N LEU A 38 11.05 -23.23 -18.67
CA LEU A 38 10.13 -23.91 -17.76
C LEU A 38 9.15 -24.81 -18.53
N SER A 39 8.79 -25.94 -17.93
CA SER A 39 7.66 -26.74 -18.41
C SER A 39 6.34 -25.99 -18.22
N LYS A 40 5.30 -26.40 -18.97
CA LYS A 40 3.97 -25.78 -18.88
C LYS A 40 3.40 -25.80 -17.46
N ASN A 41 3.61 -26.89 -16.72
CA ASN A 41 3.12 -27.01 -15.34
C ASN A 41 3.85 -26.05 -14.40
N GLU A 42 5.17 -25.90 -14.55
CA GLU A 42 5.96 -24.96 -13.74
C GLU A 42 5.56 -23.50 -14.01
N VAL A 43 5.27 -23.16 -15.28
CA VAL A 43 4.74 -21.83 -15.64
C VAL A 43 3.40 -21.57 -14.94
N LEU A 44 2.46 -22.52 -14.99
CA LEU A 44 1.16 -22.37 -14.34
C LEU A 44 1.27 -22.24 -12.81
N ILE A 45 2.16 -23.02 -12.18
CA ILE A 45 2.43 -22.92 -10.74
C ILE A 45 3.04 -21.56 -10.40
N PHE A 46 3.97 -21.07 -11.22
CA PHE A 46 4.57 -19.76 -11.01
C PHE A 46 3.54 -18.63 -11.11
N GLU A 47 2.70 -18.64 -12.15
CA GLU A 47 1.63 -17.67 -12.33
C GLU A 47 0.62 -17.69 -11.18
N TYR A 48 0.26 -18.88 -10.69
CA TYR A 48 -0.60 -19.02 -9.51
C TYR A 48 0.01 -18.37 -8.26
N HIS A 49 1.31 -18.55 -8.03
CA HIS A 49 2.01 -17.89 -6.92
C HIS A 49 2.06 -16.37 -7.07
N LEU A 50 2.16 -15.83 -8.29
CA LEU A 50 2.06 -14.39 -8.52
C LEU A 50 0.67 -13.87 -8.12
N VAL A 51 -0.40 -14.61 -8.42
CA VAL A 51 -1.75 -14.26 -7.97
C VAL A 51 -1.83 -14.24 -6.44
N ILE A 52 -1.36 -15.29 -5.76
CA ILE A 52 -1.34 -15.33 -4.28
C ILE A 52 -0.55 -14.15 -3.71
N LEU A 53 0.62 -13.86 -4.27
CA LEU A 53 1.46 -12.75 -3.82
C LEU A 53 0.75 -11.41 -3.98
N SER A 54 0.09 -11.19 -5.12
CA SER A 54 -0.68 -9.95 -5.36
C SER A 54 -1.87 -9.80 -4.39
N ASN A 55 -2.56 -10.90 -4.05
CA ASN A 55 -3.61 -10.91 -3.02
C ASN A 55 -3.06 -10.56 -1.63
N TYR A 56 -1.90 -11.12 -1.28
CA TYR A 56 -1.24 -10.84 -0.01
C TYR A 56 -0.88 -9.35 0.10
N LEU A 57 -0.25 -8.78 -0.94
CA LEU A 57 0.09 -7.37 -1.00
C LEU A 57 -1.13 -6.46 -0.88
N LEU A 58 -2.24 -6.84 -1.50
CA LEU A 58 -3.51 -6.11 -1.38
C LEU A 58 -4.06 -6.15 0.06
N THR A 59 -3.88 -7.26 0.77
CA THR A 59 -4.27 -7.37 2.18
C THR A 59 -3.41 -6.47 3.06
N GLU A 60 -2.09 -6.48 2.85
CA GLU A 60 -1.15 -5.64 3.60
C GLU A 60 -1.39 -4.14 3.38
N ILE A 61 -1.61 -3.71 2.12
CA ILE A 61 -1.86 -2.28 1.85
C ILE A 61 -3.17 -1.81 2.51
N ASN A 62 -4.18 -2.67 2.60
CA ASN A 62 -5.43 -2.36 3.29
C ASN A 62 -5.23 -2.18 4.80
N LEU A 63 -4.37 -2.99 5.41
CA LEU A 63 -4.00 -2.83 6.82
C LEU A 63 -3.24 -1.52 7.05
N ILE A 64 -2.30 -1.19 6.16
CA ILE A 64 -1.55 0.07 6.21
C ILE A 64 -2.49 1.27 6.06
N LYS A 65 -3.46 1.22 5.13
CA LYS A 65 -4.50 2.26 4.97
C LYS A 65 -5.29 2.48 6.26
N ARG A 66 -5.71 1.41 6.95
CA ARG A 66 -6.41 1.51 8.24
C ARG A 66 -5.54 2.16 9.32
N LYS A 67 -4.26 1.77 9.40
CA LYS A 67 -3.30 2.38 10.34
C LYS A 67 -3.08 3.86 10.04
N LYS A 68 -2.95 4.24 8.76
CA LYS A 68 -2.85 5.64 8.33
C LYS A 68 -4.07 6.44 8.78
N ASN A 69 -5.28 5.93 8.55
CA ASN A 69 -6.50 6.62 8.98
C ASN A 69 -6.54 6.81 10.51
N MET A 70 -6.12 5.80 11.27
CA MET A 70 -6.01 5.89 12.73
C MET A 70 -4.98 6.95 13.16
N TYR A 71 -3.79 6.96 12.54
CA TYR A 71 -2.77 7.96 12.80
C TYR A 71 -3.30 9.38 12.54
N ILE A 72 -3.92 9.61 11.39
CA ILE A 72 -4.49 10.90 11.00
C ILE A 72 -5.51 11.36 12.05
N HIS A 73 -6.40 10.45 12.46
CA HIS A 73 -7.42 10.75 13.46
C HIS A 73 -6.79 11.16 14.81
N LEU A 74 -5.79 10.41 15.28
CA LEU A 74 -5.09 10.72 16.53
C LEU A 74 -4.35 12.05 16.47
N MET A 75 -3.63 12.33 15.38
CA MET A 75 -2.92 13.60 15.21
C MET A 75 -3.88 14.79 15.14
N ASN A 76 -5.03 14.63 14.49
CA ASN A 76 -6.08 15.66 14.48
C ASN A 76 -6.64 15.93 15.89
N ILE A 77 -6.82 14.90 16.72
CA ILE A 77 -7.25 15.07 18.12
C ILE A 77 -6.19 15.85 18.92
N LEU A 78 -4.90 15.62 18.64
CA LEU A 78 -3.80 16.36 19.25
C LEU A 78 -3.63 17.79 18.70
N GLY A 79 -4.45 18.20 17.73
CA GLY A 79 -4.39 19.54 17.14
C GLY A 79 -3.22 19.75 16.16
N GLU A 80 -2.62 18.67 15.67
CA GLU A 80 -1.50 18.75 14.74
C GLU A 80 -1.94 19.22 13.35
N SER A 81 -1.09 20.03 12.71
CA SER A 81 -1.42 20.57 11.38
C SER A 81 -1.42 19.48 10.32
N SER A 82 -2.32 19.60 9.32
CA SER A 82 -2.35 18.67 8.18
C SER A 82 -1.00 18.60 7.45
N THR A 83 -0.21 19.67 7.46
CA THR A 83 1.16 19.69 6.90
C THR A 83 2.08 18.72 7.63
N ILE A 84 2.08 18.73 8.97
CA ILE A 84 2.91 17.82 9.78
C ILE A 84 2.47 16.37 9.57
N ILE A 85 1.16 16.12 9.54
CA ILE A 85 0.58 14.79 9.33
C ILE A 85 0.95 14.24 7.94
N ASN A 86 0.78 15.04 6.89
CA ASN A 86 1.12 14.66 5.52
C ASN A 86 2.62 14.35 5.38
N ASN A 87 3.51 15.18 5.96
CA ASN A 87 4.96 14.99 5.86
C ASN A 87 5.47 13.72 6.57
N LYS A 88 4.76 13.21 7.59
CA LYS A 88 5.18 12.01 8.32
C LYS A 88 4.75 10.69 7.66
N ILE A 89 3.73 10.71 6.79
CA ILE A 89 3.16 9.48 6.20
C ILE A 89 2.83 9.65 4.71
N ASP A 90 3.85 9.38 3.89
CA ASP A 90 3.73 9.22 2.44
C ASP A 90 4.07 7.78 2.03
N SER A 91 3.44 7.29 0.96
CA SER A 91 3.80 5.99 0.41
C SER A 91 4.98 6.16 -0.53
N LEU A 92 6.00 5.34 -0.33
CA LEU A 92 7.17 5.27 -1.20
C LEU A 92 6.97 4.27 -2.35
N ILE A 93 5.78 3.68 -2.49
CA ILE A 93 5.54 2.66 -3.51
C ILE A 93 5.56 3.31 -4.90
N SER A 94 6.40 2.80 -5.79
CA SER A 94 6.59 3.38 -7.12
C SER A 94 5.51 2.95 -8.12
N HIS A 95 4.85 3.94 -8.74
CA HIS A 95 3.90 3.70 -9.83
C HIS A 95 4.53 2.96 -11.01
N THR A 96 5.83 3.19 -11.27
CA THR A 96 6.56 2.50 -12.35
C THR A 96 6.62 0.99 -12.11
N LEU A 97 6.80 0.55 -10.86
CA LEU A 97 6.83 -0.87 -10.53
C LEU A 97 5.47 -1.54 -10.76
N LEU A 98 4.38 -0.88 -10.37
CA LEU A 98 3.03 -1.37 -10.61
C LEU A 98 2.74 -1.47 -12.11
N SER A 99 3.17 -0.47 -12.89
CA SER A 99 3.07 -0.51 -14.35
C SER A 99 3.85 -1.68 -14.97
N ASP A 100 5.07 -1.94 -14.50
CA ASP A 100 5.89 -3.04 -14.99
C ASP A 100 5.33 -4.40 -14.61
N LEU A 101 4.70 -4.54 -13.44
CA LEU A 101 3.99 -5.76 -13.06
C LEU A 101 2.80 -6.03 -13.98
N LYS A 102 2.01 -5.01 -14.34
CA LYS A 102 0.86 -5.15 -15.26
C LYS A 102 1.24 -5.59 -16.68
N LYS A 103 2.45 -5.27 -17.15
CA LYS A 103 2.94 -5.67 -18.47
C LYS A 103 3.31 -7.16 -18.57
N ASN A 104 3.21 -7.92 -17.49
CA ASN A 104 3.55 -9.34 -17.54
C ASN A 104 2.50 -10.15 -18.29
N ASN A 105 2.98 -10.95 -19.24
CA ASN A 105 2.17 -11.93 -19.94
C ASN A 105 2.02 -13.18 -19.07
N PHE A 106 0.79 -13.68 -19.02
CA PHE A 106 0.39 -14.92 -18.37
C PHE A 106 -0.14 -15.86 -19.45
N SER A 107 0.22 -17.13 -19.34
CA SER A 107 -0.31 -18.23 -20.13
C SER A 107 -1.75 -18.58 -19.71
N ASN A 108 -2.09 -18.42 -18.43
CA ASN A 108 -3.44 -18.62 -17.93
C ASN A 108 -4.21 -17.29 -17.85
N THR A 109 -5.29 -17.18 -18.63
CA THR A 109 -6.11 -15.96 -18.70
C THR A 109 -6.79 -15.61 -17.37
N SER A 110 -7.21 -16.61 -16.59
CA SER A 110 -7.85 -16.37 -15.29
C SER A 110 -6.86 -15.78 -14.29
N TYR A 111 -5.65 -16.36 -14.21
CA TYR A 111 -4.58 -15.83 -13.36
C TYR A 111 -4.14 -14.44 -13.79
N ARG A 112 -4.06 -14.19 -15.10
CA ARG A 112 -3.80 -12.84 -15.64
C ARG A 112 -4.82 -11.83 -15.12
N SER A 113 -6.10 -12.16 -15.23
CA SER A 113 -7.19 -11.26 -14.85
C SER A 113 -7.14 -10.94 -13.35
N GLN A 114 -7.00 -11.97 -12.51
CA GLN A 114 -6.93 -11.81 -11.06
C GLN A 114 -5.70 -11.00 -10.64
N PHE A 115 -4.53 -11.33 -11.20
CA PHE A 115 -3.30 -10.61 -10.91
C PHE A 115 -3.41 -9.14 -11.33
N THR A 116 -3.90 -8.86 -12.55
CA THR A 116 -4.03 -7.49 -13.06
C THR A 116 -4.99 -6.67 -12.20
N GLU A 117 -6.13 -7.25 -11.81
CA GLU A 117 -7.08 -6.60 -10.91
C GLU A 117 -6.41 -6.23 -9.57
N ASN A 118 -5.67 -7.17 -8.97
CA ASN A 118 -4.97 -6.89 -7.72
C ASN A 118 -3.93 -5.77 -7.84
N ILE A 119 -3.18 -5.72 -8.95
CA ILE A 119 -2.23 -4.63 -9.20
C ILE A 119 -2.95 -3.29 -9.41
N ASN A 120 -4.10 -3.28 -10.10
CA ASN A 120 -4.91 -2.07 -10.25
C ASN A 120 -5.44 -1.57 -8.90
N GLN A 121 -5.92 -2.48 -8.04
CA GLN A 121 -6.36 -2.13 -6.69
C GLN A 121 -5.21 -1.57 -5.85
N LEU A 122 -4.02 -2.15 -5.93
CA LEU A 122 -2.81 -1.61 -5.30
C LEU A 122 -2.49 -0.18 -5.78
N GLU A 123 -2.63 0.10 -7.07
CA GLU A 123 -2.43 1.43 -7.65
C GLU A 123 -3.47 2.44 -7.17
N LEU A 124 -4.74 2.04 -7.06
CA LEU A 124 -5.80 2.87 -6.47
C LEU A 124 -5.54 3.17 -5.00
N HIS A 125 -5.10 2.16 -4.24
CA HIS A 125 -4.72 2.34 -2.84
C HIS A 125 -3.56 3.32 -2.69
N LEU A 126 -2.56 3.25 -3.57
CA LEU A 126 -1.43 4.18 -3.59
C LEU A 126 -1.90 5.63 -3.87
N PHE A 127 -2.79 5.81 -4.84
CA PHE A 127 -3.38 7.11 -5.15
C PHE A 127 -4.13 7.69 -3.96
N ASP A 128 -5.00 6.90 -3.32
CA ASP A 128 -5.70 7.27 -2.11
C ASP A 128 -4.74 7.61 -0.96
N PHE A 129 -3.68 6.80 -0.80
CA PHE A 129 -2.72 6.97 0.28
C PHE A 129 -1.97 8.28 0.13
N ASN A 130 -1.60 8.70 -1.09
CA ASN A 130 -0.85 9.93 -1.33
C ASN A 130 -1.75 11.17 -1.44
N LYS A 131 -3.08 11.01 -1.32
CA LYS A 131 -4.01 12.13 -1.28
C LYS A 131 -3.76 12.96 -0.03
N LYS A 132 -3.37 14.24 -0.22
CA LYS A 132 -3.11 15.16 0.88
C LYS A 132 -4.39 15.42 1.68
N ILE A 133 -4.24 15.45 2.99
CA ILE A 133 -5.29 15.91 3.89
C ILE A 133 -5.33 17.43 3.75
N HIS A 134 -6.47 17.95 3.32
CA HIS A 134 -6.76 19.38 3.38
C HIS A 134 -7.45 19.64 4.71
N SER A 135 -7.05 20.71 5.40
CA SER A 135 -7.64 21.09 6.69
C SER A 135 -9.16 21.17 6.56
N SER A 136 -9.88 20.30 7.25
CA SER A 136 -11.21 20.67 7.71
C SER A 136 -11.01 21.58 8.93
N ALA A 137 -11.83 22.61 9.05
CA ALA A 137 -11.91 23.44 10.25
C ALA A 137 -11.86 22.53 11.50
N PRO A 138 -11.21 22.97 12.59
CA PRO A 138 -11.09 22.16 13.80
C PRO A 138 -12.46 21.59 14.13
N ILE A 139 -12.55 20.27 14.24
CA ILE A 139 -13.75 19.64 14.77
C ILE A 139 -13.77 20.09 16.22
N LEU A 140 -14.48 21.19 16.48
CA LEU A 140 -14.88 21.61 17.81
C LEU A 140 -15.58 20.40 18.39
N ASN A 141 -14.90 19.70 19.30
CA ASN A 141 -15.49 18.58 19.99
C ASN A 141 -16.65 19.16 20.81
N PRO A 142 -17.92 18.85 20.51
CA PRO A 142 -19.06 19.44 21.23
C PRO A 142 -19.06 19.09 22.72
N TRP A 143 -18.19 18.15 23.13
CA TRP A 143 -18.02 17.71 24.50
C TRP A 143 -16.97 18.50 25.30
N PHE A 144 -16.18 19.39 24.68
CA PHE A 144 -15.15 20.20 25.38
C PHE A 144 -15.53 21.68 25.58
N ASN A 145 -16.67 22.13 25.05
CA ASN A 145 -17.15 23.51 25.19
C ASN A 145 -18.34 23.63 26.16
N GLN A 146 -18.38 22.85 27.24
CA GLN A 146 -19.45 22.98 28.24
C GLN A 146 -19.10 23.81 29.47
N ASP A 147 -17.86 24.30 29.63
CA ASP A 147 -17.50 25.15 30.77
C ASP A 147 -16.63 26.35 30.35
N LEU A 148 -17.27 27.42 29.86
CA LEU A 148 -16.76 28.79 29.86
C LEU A 148 -17.89 29.78 30.14
#